data_AF-A0A1M6NWS0-F1
#
_entry.id   AF-A0A1M6NWS0-F1
#
_cell.length_a   1.000
_cell.length_b   1.000
_cell.length_c   1.000
_cell.angle_alpha   90.00
_cell.angle_beta   90.00
_cell.angle_gamma   90.00
#
_symmetry.space_group_name_H-M   'P 1'
#
loop_
_entity.id
_entity.type
_entity.pdbx_description
1 polymer ?
#
loop_
_entity_poly.entity_id
_entity_poly.type
_entity_poly.pdbx_seq_one_letter_code
_entity_poly.pdbx_strand_id
1 'polypeptide(L)'
;MDLLEDAFREQAIQCNEKITIDDKEIEWLKDISHRGDFGALWRGNQLIGLYLLQGDELDHIAVLSKFKGLGYGTIILKYCMREMFINRNCRQIKLCTYKINYKAQKLYIKNGFRISAFYSLNEHR
;
A
#
# COMPACT_ATOMS: atom_id res chain seq x y z
N MET A 1 -1.46 -14.22 8.74
CA MET A 1 -0.97 -14.65 7.42
C MET A 1 -1.92 -14.20 6.33
N ASP A 2 -3.22 -14.47 6.46
CA ASP A 2 -4.23 -14.28 5.41
C ASP A 2 -4.33 -12.87 4.78
N LEU A 3 -4.27 -11.76 5.53
CA LEU A 3 -4.33 -10.43 4.90
C LEU A 3 -3.05 -10.10 4.11
N LEU A 4 -1.88 -10.45 4.64
CA LEU A 4 -0.61 -10.21 3.96
C LEU A 4 -0.57 -11.02 2.67
N GLU A 5 -0.92 -12.30 2.76
CA GLU A 5 -1.10 -13.15 1.59
C GLU A 5 -2.17 -12.59 0.65
N ASP A 6 -3.38 -12.24 1.10
CA ASP A 6 -4.43 -11.70 0.21
C ASP A 6 -4.02 -10.39 -0.46
N ALA A 7 -3.41 -9.46 0.28
CA ALA A 7 -2.96 -8.16 -0.22
C ALA A 7 -1.90 -8.31 -1.31
N PHE A 8 -0.86 -9.11 -1.02
CA PHE A 8 0.22 -9.37 -1.95
C PHE A 8 -0.25 -10.25 -3.11
N ARG A 9 -1.02 -11.31 -2.84
CA ARG A 9 -1.54 -12.24 -3.85
C ARG A 9 -2.53 -11.58 -4.79
N GLU A 10 -3.32 -10.59 -4.38
CA GLU A 10 -4.16 -9.83 -5.32
C GLU A 10 -3.33 -8.94 -6.25
N GLN A 11 -2.26 -8.32 -5.76
CA GLN A 11 -1.27 -7.63 -6.61
C GLN A 11 -0.61 -8.62 -7.58
N ALA A 12 -0.21 -9.78 -7.07
CA ALA A 12 0.44 -10.83 -7.83
C ALA A 12 -0.48 -11.47 -8.89
N ILE A 13 -1.76 -11.73 -8.56
CA ILE A 13 -2.77 -12.26 -9.49
C ILE A 13 -3.07 -11.24 -10.60
N GLN A 14 -3.11 -9.94 -10.28
CA GLN A 14 -3.31 -8.91 -11.30
C GLN A 14 -2.13 -8.80 -12.27
N CYS A 15 -0.92 -9.14 -11.82
CA CYS A 15 0.32 -8.99 -12.59
C CYS A 15 0.97 -10.32 -13.03
N ASN A 16 0.32 -11.46 -12.75
CA ASN A 16 0.85 -12.82 -12.98
C ASN A 16 2.21 -13.10 -12.31
N GLU A 17 2.46 -12.47 -11.15
CA GLU A 17 3.65 -12.66 -10.32
C GLU A 17 3.35 -13.73 -9.24
N LYS A 18 4.40 -14.43 -8.78
CA LYS A 18 4.29 -15.45 -7.74
C LYS A 18 4.99 -14.92 -6.49
N ILE A 19 4.23 -14.56 -5.46
CA ILE A 19 4.79 -14.07 -4.19
C ILE A 19 4.88 -15.22 -3.21
N THR A 20 6.06 -15.39 -2.62
CA THR A 20 6.33 -16.24 -1.45
C THR A 20 6.71 -15.30 -0.33
N ILE A 21 6.05 -15.40 0.83
CA ILE A 21 6.46 -14.70 2.04
C ILE A 21 7.45 -15.61 2.77
N ASP A 22 8.73 -15.27 2.71
CA ASP A 22 9.85 -15.87 3.41
C ASP A 22 10.18 -15.12 4.72
N ASP A 23 11.11 -15.68 5.49
CA ASP A 23 11.50 -15.12 6.79
C ASP A 23 12.13 -13.72 6.69
N LYS A 24 12.73 -13.36 5.55
CA LYS A 24 13.32 -12.03 5.34
C LYS A 24 12.24 -10.98 5.19
N GLU A 25 11.14 -11.29 4.50
CA GLU A 25 10.01 -10.35 4.42
C GLU A 25 9.36 -10.15 5.78
N ILE A 26 9.30 -11.18 6.63
CA ILE A 26 8.81 -11.06 8.01
C ILE A 26 9.74 -10.17 8.84
N GLU A 27 11.05 -10.37 8.74
CA GLU A 27 12.03 -9.56 9.46
C GLU A 27 12.02 -8.10 9.00
N TRP A 28 11.90 -7.86 7.69
CA TRP A 28 11.71 -6.53 7.13
C TRP A 28 10.43 -5.86 7.62
N LEU A 29 9.30 -6.58 7.67
CA LEU A 29 8.04 -6.08 8.23
C LEU A 29 8.17 -5.69 9.71
N LYS A 30 8.95 -6.44 10.49
CA LYS A 30 9.23 -6.07 11.89
C LYS A 30 10.03 -4.78 11.95
N ASP A 31 11.06 -4.63 11.13
CA ASP A 31 11.93 -3.45 11.12
C ASP A 31 11.16 -2.16 10.76
N ILE A 32 10.36 -2.17 9.68
CA ILE A 32 9.49 -1.02 9.33
C ILE A 32 8.43 -0.75 10.41
N SER A 33 7.94 -1.78 11.11
CA SER A 33 7.03 -1.58 12.25
C SER A 33 7.71 -0.85 13.41
N HIS A 34 8.98 -1.14 13.70
CA HIS A 34 9.73 -0.42 14.73
C HIS A 34 10.02 1.03 14.35
N ARG A 35 10.17 1.33 13.05
CA ARG A 35 10.31 2.70 12.55
C ARG A 35 9.02 3.52 12.56
N GLY A 36 7.87 2.90 12.84
CA GLY A 36 6.56 3.55 12.72
C GLY A 36 6.12 3.77 11.27
N ASP A 37 6.71 3.03 10.34
CA ASP A 37 6.47 3.08 8.90
C ASP A 37 5.37 2.09 8.44
N PHE A 38 4.91 1.24 9.35
CA PHE A 38 3.82 0.30 9.13
C PHE A 38 2.61 0.70 9.97
N GLY A 39 1.41 0.52 9.41
CA GLY A 39 0.19 0.58 10.19
C GLY A 39 -0.88 -0.37 9.72
N ALA A 40 -1.76 -0.69 10.65
CA ALA A 40 -2.81 -1.69 10.49
C ALA A 40 -4.18 -1.08 10.81
N LEU A 41 -5.17 -1.40 10.00
CA LEU A 41 -6.57 -1.03 10.23
C LEU A 41 -7.33 -2.25 10.74
N TRP A 42 -7.91 -2.12 11.93
CA TRP A 42 -8.67 -3.19 12.59
C TRP A 42 -10.16 -2.83 12.67
N ARG A 43 -11.02 -3.85 12.54
CA ARG A 43 -12.45 -3.77 12.82
C ARG A 43 -12.80 -4.89 13.79
N GLY A 44 -12.97 -4.53 15.08
CA GLY A 44 -13.02 -5.53 16.14
C GLY A 44 -11.70 -6.31 16.20
N ASN A 45 -11.78 -7.64 16.23
CA ASN A 45 -10.60 -8.51 16.24
C ASN A 45 -10.11 -8.92 14.84
N GLN A 46 -10.61 -8.27 13.78
CA GLN A 46 -10.23 -8.58 12.40
C GLN A 46 -9.37 -7.47 11.81
N LEU A 47 -8.19 -7.84 11.33
CA LEU A 47 -7.34 -6.98 10.51
C LEU A 47 -7.98 -6.84 9.12
N ILE A 48 -8.29 -5.62 8.71
CA ILE A 48 -9.04 -5.34 7.46
C ILE A 48 -8.25 -4.54 6.42
N GLY A 49 -7.12 -3.96 6.80
CA GLY A 49 -6.24 -3.25 5.89
C GLY A 49 -4.92 -2.91 6.54
N LEU A 50 -3.97 -2.48 5.72
CA LEU A 50 -2.63 -2.09 6.14
C LEU A 50 -2.09 -1.00 5.22
N TYR A 51 -1.06 -0.32 5.69
CA TYR A 51 -0.25 0.57 4.87
C TYR A 51 1.22 0.50 5.25
N LEU A 52 2.06 0.86 4.28
CA LEU A 52 3.51 0.99 4.40
C LEU A 52 3.94 2.35 3.89
N LEU A 53 4.80 3.01 4.65
CA LEU A 53 5.43 4.29 4.31
C LEU A 53 6.95 4.07 4.19
N GLN A 54 7.59 4.74 3.24
CA GLN A 54 9.03 4.70 3.10
C GLN A 54 9.54 6.08 2.67
N GLY A 55 10.08 6.85 3.62
CA GLY A 55 10.51 8.23 3.35
C GLY A 55 9.35 9.11 2.88
N ASP A 56 9.44 9.64 1.65
CA ASP A 56 8.37 10.42 1.00
C ASP A 56 7.43 9.59 0.11
N GLU A 57 7.53 8.26 0.19
CA GLU A 57 6.70 7.32 -0.56
C GLU A 57 5.66 6.63 0.31
N LEU A 58 4.44 6.58 -0.19
CA LEU A 58 3.40 5.65 0.24
C LEU A 58 3.56 4.37 -0.59
N ASP A 59 4.27 3.42 0.00
CA ASP A 59 4.76 2.22 -0.67
C ASP A 59 3.63 1.21 -0.92
N HIS A 60 2.87 0.87 0.13
CA HIS A 60 1.72 -0.03 0.02
C HIS A 60 0.49 0.51 0.73
N ILE A 61 -0.68 0.30 0.10
CA ILE A 61 -1.99 0.32 0.76
C ILE A 61 -2.73 -0.95 0.35
N ALA A 62 -3.23 -1.68 1.33
CA ALA A 62 -4.07 -2.85 1.09
C ALA A 62 -5.31 -2.86 1.97
N VAL A 63 -6.39 -3.41 1.43
CA VAL A 63 -7.67 -3.64 2.10
C VAL A 63 -8.14 -5.02 1.70
N LEU A 64 -8.53 -5.83 2.70
CA LEU A 64 -9.14 -7.15 2.47
C LEU A 64 -10.26 -7.07 1.43
N SER A 65 -10.30 -8.01 0.50
CA SER A 65 -11.19 -7.96 -0.68
C SER A 65 -12.66 -7.73 -0.33
N LYS A 66 -13.16 -8.43 0.69
CA LYS A 66 -14.55 -8.31 1.19
C LYS A 66 -14.89 -6.93 1.77
N PHE A 67 -13.89 -6.10 2.06
CA PHE A 67 -14.05 -4.73 2.55
C PHE A 67 -13.72 -3.67 1.48
N LYS A 68 -13.35 -4.07 0.25
CA LYS A 68 -13.11 -3.12 -0.85
C LYS A 68 -14.40 -2.44 -1.29
N GLY A 69 -14.27 -1.22 -1.81
CA GLY A 69 -15.41 -0.41 -2.26
C GLY A 69 -16.20 0.27 -1.13
N LEU A 70 -15.91 -0.04 0.13
CA LEU A 70 -16.59 0.53 1.30
C LEU A 70 -15.92 1.80 1.87
N GLY A 71 -14.93 2.35 1.15
CA GLY A 71 -14.23 3.58 1.54
C GLY A 71 -13.01 3.38 2.45
N TYR A 72 -12.71 2.16 2.92
CA TYR A 72 -11.55 1.91 3.80
C TYR A 72 -10.21 2.31 3.17
N GLY A 73 -10.02 2.11 1.87
CA GLY A 73 -8.81 2.57 1.17
C GLY A 73 -8.65 4.09 1.22
N THR A 74 -9.76 4.85 1.12
CA THR A 74 -9.75 6.32 1.28
C THR A 74 -9.40 6.72 2.70
N ILE A 75 -9.92 6.00 3.71
CA ILE A 75 -9.63 6.27 5.12
C ILE A 75 -8.13 6.08 5.39
N ILE A 76 -7.58 4.94 4.97
CA ILE A 76 -6.14 4.64 5.11
C ILE A 76 -5.31 5.70 4.38
N LEU A 77 -5.63 6.01 3.13
CA LEU A 77 -4.90 7.01 2.34
C LEU A 77 -4.88 8.39 3.03
N LYS A 78 -6.03 8.87 3.49
CA LYS A 78 -6.12 10.17 4.19
C LYS A 78 -5.33 10.19 5.50
N TYR A 79 -5.35 9.07 6.23
CA TYR A 79 -4.51 8.93 7.42
C TYR A 79 -3.02 9.05 7.05
N CYS A 80 -2.57 8.31 6.05
CA CYS A 80 -1.18 8.34 5.58
C CYS A 80 -0.77 9.73 5.11
N MET A 81 -1.62 10.40 4.33
CA MET A 81 -1.35 11.78 3.88
C MET A 81 -1.18 12.74 5.06
N ARG A 82 -2.05 12.67 6.07
CA ARG A 82 -1.92 13.48 7.28
C ARG A 82 -0.62 13.16 8.01
N GLU A 83 -0.31 11.88 8.20
CA GLU A 83 0.91 11.44 8.87
C GLU A 83 2.16 11.99 8.17
N MET A 84 2.24 11.84 6.85
CA MET A 84 3.40 12.28 6.06
C MET A 84 3.51 13.81 6.00
N PHE A 85 2.43 14.54 5.74
CA PHE A 85 2.49 16.00 5.62
C PHE A 85 2.66 16.69 6.98
N ILE A 86 1.94 16.25 8.01
CA ILE A 86 1.88 16.96 9.29
C ILE A 86 2.97 16.49 10.24
N ASN A 87 3.10 15.18 10.42
CA ASN A 87 3.98 14.64 11.46
C ASN A 87 5.40 14.41 10.94
N ARG A 88 5.56 14.09 9.65
CA ARG A 88 6.86 13.85 9.03
C ARG A 88 7.37 15.02 8.19
N ASN A 89 6.57 16.07 8.02
CA ASN A 89 6.90 17.27 7.25
C ASN A 89 7.37 16.96 5.80
N CYS A 90 6.82 15.91 5.19
CA CYS A 90 7.07 15.59 3.80
C CYS A 90 6.53 16.72 2.91
N ARG A 91 7.32 17.21 1.95
CA ARG A 91 6.87 18.25 1.00
C ARG A 91 5.97 17.72 -0.10
N GLN A 92 6.05 16.42 -0.35
CA GLN A 92 5.29 15.69 -1.36
C GLN A 92 5.13 14.24 -0.91
N ILE A 93 4.18 13.53 -1.53
CA ILE A 93 3.99 12.10 -1.34
C ILE A 93 4.00 11.46 -2.72
N LYS A 94 4.83 10.44 -2.89
CA LYS A 94 4.87 9.60 -4.09
C LYS A 94 4.19 8.28 -3.82
N LEU A 95 3.67 7.65 -4.86
CA LEU A 95 3.27 6.25 -4.84
C LEU A 95 3.39 5.69 -6.25
N CYS A 96 3.68 4.41 -6.34
CA CYS A 96 3.66 3.65 -7.58
C CYS A 96 2.41 2.77 -7.64
N THR A 97 1.83 2.63 -8.83
CA THR A 97 0.74 1.66 -9.04
C THR A 97 0.79 1.13 -10.45
N TYR A 98 0.43 -0.13 -10.63
CA TYR A 98 0.37 -0.73 -11.95
C TYR A 98 -0.63 0.00 -12.85
N LYS A 99 -0.27 0.15 -14.13
CA LYS A 99 -1.10 0.82 -15.15
C LYS A 99 -2.48 0.18 -15.30
N ILE A 100 -2.60 -1.11 -15.01
CA ILE A 100 -3.87 -1.86 -15.08
C ILE A 100 -4.75 -1.69 -13.83
N ASN A 101 -4.23 -1.15 -12.73
CA ASN A 101 -4.99 -0.99 -11.49
C ASN A 101 -5.83 0.31 -11.50
N TYR A 102 -6.79 0.37 -12.41
CA TYR A 102 -7.65 1.55 -12.62
C TYR A 102 -8.41 1.98 -11.35
N LYS A 103 -8.77 1.02 -10.48
CA LYS A 103 -9.47 1.32 -9.23
C LYS A 103 -8.57 2.08 -8.25
N ALA A 104 -7.32 1.65 -8.09
CA ALA A 104 -6.35 2.35 -7.25
C ALA A 104 -6.00 3.72 -7.84
N GLN A 105 -5.74 3.81 -9.14
CA GLN A 105 -5.48 5.10 -9.82
C GLN A 105 -6.61 6.10 -9.60
N LYS A 106 -7.88 5.67 -9.76
CA LYS A 106 -9.05 6.52 -9.51
C LYS A 106 -9.14 6.98 -8.06
N LEU A 107 -8.83 6.12 -7.10
CA LEU A 107 -8.75 6.48 -5.69
C LEU A 107 -7.70 7.57 -5.46
N TYR A 108 -6.48 7.39 -5.98
CA TYR A 108 -5.39 8.34 -5.78
C TYR A 108 -5.68 9.69 -6.44
N ILE A 109 -6.10 9.69 -7.70
CA ILE A 109 -6.45 10.92 -8.44
C ILE A 109 -7.56 11.70 -7.74
N LYS A 110 -8.60 11.00 -7.25
CA LYS A 110 -9.69 11.64 -6.49
C LYS A 110 -9.21 12.31 -5.19
N ASN A 111 -8.08 11.87 -4.63
CA ASN A 111 -7.50 12.44 -3.41
C ASN A 111 -6.31 13.38 -3.70
N GLY A 112 -6.19 13.89 -4.92
CA GLY A 112 -5.26 14.97 -5.27
C GLY A 112 -3.91 14.51 -5.85
N PHE A 113 -3.69 13.21 -6.00
CA PHE A 113 -2.51 12.71 -6.72
C PHE A 113 -2.62 13.00 -8.22
N ARG A 114 -1.47 13.18 -8.87
CA ARG A 114 -1.36 13.34 -10.32
C ARG A 114 -0.32 12.37 -10.84
N ILE A 115 -0.53 11.88 -12.05
CA ILE A 115 0.46 11.05 -12.73
C ILE A 115 1.67 11.92 -13.07
N SER A 116 2.85 11.56 -12.56
CA SER A 116 4.10 12.25 -12.81
C SER A 116 5.00 11.53 -13.81
N ALA A 117 4.92 10.20 -13.88
CA ALA A 117 5.75 9.38 -14.76
C ALA A 117 5.13 7.99 -15.01
N PHE A 118 5.66 7.31 -16.03
CA PHE A 118 5.41 5.90 -16.31
C PHE A 118 6.77 5.20 -16.42
N TYR A 119 6.89 4.02 -15.82
CA TYR A 119 8.09 3.20 -15.91
C TYR A 119 7.69 1.77 -16.28
N SER A 120 8.51 1.12 -17.09
CA SER A 120 8.42 -0.32 -17.34
C SER A 120 9.56 -1.01 -16.58
N LEU A 121 9.22 -1.99 -15.76
CA LEU A 121 10.22 -2.92 -15.25
C LEU A 121 10.68 -3.79 -16.42
N ASN A 122 11.87 -3.49 -16.96
CA ASN A 122 12.54 -4.39 -17.88
C ASN A 122 13.18 -5.49 -17.03
N GLU A 123 12.48 -6.60 -16.83
CA GLU A 123 13.07 -7.80 -16.25
C GLU A 123 14.07 -8.42 -17.25
N HIS A 124 15.33 -7.98 -17.20
CA HIS A 124 16.42 -8.86 -17.61
C HIS A 124 16.68 -9.81 -16.44
N ARG A 125 16.04 -10.99 -16.53
CA ARG A 125 16.36 -12.17 -15.71
C ARG A 125 17.75 -12.70 -16.04
#